data_AF-A0A2S8GMJ5-F1
#
_entry.id   AF-A0A2S8GMJ5-F1
#
_cell.length_a   1.000
_cell.length_b   1.000
_cell.length_c   1.000
_cell.angle_alpha   90.00
_cell.angle_beta   90.00
_cell.angle_gamma   90.00
#
_symmetry.space_group_name_H-M   'P 1'
#
loop_
_entity.id
_entity.type
_entity.pdbx_description
1 polymer ?
#
loop_
_entity_poly.entity_id
_entity_poly.type
_entity_poly.pdbx_seq_one_letter_code
_entity_poly.pdbx_strand_id
1 'polypeptide(L)'
;MDGSTWQQGELGFHPGQSGGGTDPSMAILTFTSPITGFANIIFDIEMGLNGNISWFIDQNTDAGNLASGSMSSISETASFSIADLWVNKNDNLNFIVASNGNPGSDLVVIKQAQIELNAVPEPSSAMLVIFFLGTIGIYRYWSESLRLNSRLATTP
;
A
#
# COMPACT_ATOMS: atom_id res chain seq x y z
N MET A 1 -11.81 -3.56 -10.92
CA MET A 1 -11.40 -3.84 -9.53
C MET A 1 -10.43 -4.99 -9.64
N ASP A 2 -9.15 -4.73 -9.41
CA ASP A 2 -8.12 -5.76 -9.39
C ASP A 2 -7.81 -5.99 -7.90
N GLY A 3 -8.29 -7.10 -7.36
CA GLY A 3 -8.08 -7.46 -5.95
C GLY A 3 -7.14 -8.65 -5.83
N SER A 4 -6.45 -8.77 -4.71
CA SER A 4 -5.68 -9.98 -4.37
C SER A 4 -6.18 -10.55 -3.05
N THR A 5 -6.39 -11.86 -3.04
CA THR A 5 -6.63 -12.63 -1.81
C THR A 5 -5.43 -13.50 -1.54
N TRP A 6 -4.80 -13.32 -0.38
CA TRP A 6 -3.88 -14.34 0.11
C TRP A 6 -4.70 -15.53 0.58
N GLN A 7 -4.22 -16.75 0.28
CA GLN A 7 -4.97 -17.95 0.67
C GLN A 7 -4.97 -18.10 2.18
N GLN A 8 -6.11 -18.51 2.73
CA GLN A 8 -6.19 -18.99 4.11
C GLN A 8 -5.15 -20.08 4.32
N GLY A 9 -4.49 -20.05 5.47
CA GLY A 9 -3.39 -20.97 5.72
C GLY A 9 -2.63 -20.66 7.01
N GLU A 10 -1.53 -21.36 7.19
CA GLU A 10 -0.67 -21.26 8.36
C GLU A 10 0.61 -20.52 8.00
N LEU A 11 0.96 -19.51 8.80
CA LEU A 11 2.29 -18.91 8.81
C LEU A 11 3.11 -19.61 9.88
N GLY A 12 4.05 -20.45 9.44
CA GLY A 12 5.07 -21.02 10.32
C GLY A 12 6.13 -19.96 10.63
N PHE A 13 6.51 -19.84 11.90
CA PHE A 13 7.66 -19.04 12.27
C PHE A 13 8.92 -19.85 11.99
N HIS A 14 9.85 -19.26 11.25
CA HIS A 14 11.18 -19.83 11.12
C HIS A 14 12.04 -19.30 12.28
N PRO A 15 12.77 -20.16 13.01
CA PRO A 15 13.72 -19.68 14.00
C PRO A 15 14.69 -18.73 13.31
N GLY A 16 14.75 -17.49 13.80
CA GLY A 16 15.79 -16.54 13.40
C GLY A 16 17.15 -17.23 13.53
N GLN A 17 17.93 -17.22 12.46
CA GLN A 17 19.14 -18.03 12.33
C GLN A 17 20.17 -17.66 13.41
N SER A 18 20.20 -18.51 14.44
CA SER A 18 21.21 -18.76 15.49
C SER A 18 22.12 -17.61 15.95
N GLY A 19 21.80 -17.09 17.14
CA GLY A 19 22.70 -16.28 17.96
C GLY A 19 22.58 -16.54 19.46
N GLY A 20 22.07 -17.69 19.90
CA GLY A 20 22.07 -18.07 21.31
C GLY A 20 21.32 -17.10 22.24
N GLY A 21 19.98 -17.11 22.20
CA GLY A 21 19.13 -16.50 23.23
C GLY A 21 18.18 -15.44 22.70
N THR A 22 16.90 -15.57 23.06
CA THR A 22 15.87 -14.50 23.12
C THR A 22 15.46 -13.74 21.87
N ASP A 23 16.06 -13.93 20.69
CA ASP A 23 15.65 -13.18 19.50
C ASP A 23 14.29 -13.64 18.96
N PRO A 24 13.36 -12.71 18.66
CA PRO A 24 12.05 -13.05 18.15
C PRO A 24 12.12 -13.68 16.77
N SER A 25 11.31 -14.72 16.55
CA SER A 25 11.17 -15.33 15.24
C SER A 25 10.10 -14.64 14.43
N MET A 26 10.29 -14.51 13.12
CA MET A 26 9.46 -13.65 12.28
C MET A 26 8.94 -14.37 11.04
N ALA A 27 7.71 -14.01 10.65
CA ALA A 27 7.10 -14.31 9.37
C ALA A 27 6.71 -12.99 8.69
N ILE A 28 6.93 -12.89 7.37
CA ILE A 28 6.64 -11.69 6.59
C ILE A 28 5.81 -12.10 5.39
N LEU A 29 4.68 -11.43 5.20
CA LEU A 29 3.85 -11.53 4.01
C LEU A 29 3.87 -10.18 3.28
N THR A 30 4.27 -10.19 2.01
CA THR A 30 4.41 -8.98 1.20
C THR A 30 3.42 -8.99 0.04
N PHE A 31 2.72 -7.86 -0.13
CA PHE A 31 1.96 -7.54 -1.33
C PHE A 31 2.63 -6.36 -2.04
N THR A 32 2.83 -6.48 -3.36
CA THR A 32 3.34 -5.39 -4.19
C THR A 32 2.21 -4.83 -5.03
N SER A 33 1.91 -3.54 -4.88
CA SER A 33 0.80 -2.91 -5.60
C SER A 33 1.04 -2.90 -7.11
N PRO A 34 0.13 -3.45 -7.93
CA PRO A 34 0.26 -3.43 -9.39
C PRO A 34 -0.14 -2.08 -10.00
N ILE A 35 -0.82 -1.21 -9.24
CA ILE A 35 -1.43 0.04 -9.73
C ILE A 35 -1.22 1.19 -8.74
N THR A 36 -1.46 2.42 -9.22
CA THR A 36 -1.60 3.60 -8.35
C THR A 36 -3.09 3.85 -8.08
N GLY A 37 -3.45 4.02 -6.81
CA GLY A 37 -4.82 4.29 -6.41
C GLY A 37 -5.07 4.08 -4.92
N PHE A 38 -6.30 3.72 -4.58
CA PHE A 38 -6.72 3.46 -3.20
C PHE A 38 -6.85 1.96 -2.96
N ALA A 39 -6.36 1.50 -1.80
CA ALA A 39 -6.44 0.12 -1.34
C ALA A 39 -7.34 0.02 -0.10
N ASN A 40 -8.26 -0.94 -0.12
CA ASN A 40 -9.00 -1.39 1.06
C ASN A 40 -8.43 -2.73 1.51
N ILE A 41 -8.06 -2.82 2.78
CA ILE A 41 -7.38 -3.98 3.34
C ILE A 41 -8.22 -4.52 4.48
N ILE A 42 -8.45 -5.83 4.48
CA ILE A 42 -9.05 -6.57 5.60
C ILE A 42 -8.16 -7.77 5.87
N PHE A 43 -7.84 -7.97 7.14
CA PHE A 43 -6.99 -9.07 7.53
C PHE A 43 -7.32 -9.52 8.95
N ASP A 44 -7.40 -10.83 9.10
CA ASP A 44 -7.68 -11.52 10.36
C ASP A 44 -6.63 -12.59 10.57
N ILE A 45 -5.94 -12.52 11.70
CA ILE A 45 -5.03 -13.55 12.16
C ILE A 45 -5.47 -14.10 13.50
N GLU A 46 -5.33 -15.40 13.66
CA GLU A 46 -5.60 -16.11 14.89
C GLU A 46 -4.31 -16.73 15.42
N MET A 47 -4.12 -16.68 16.74
CA MET A 47 -3.08 -17.46 17.40
C MET A 47 -3.45 -18.94 17.37
N GLY A 48 -2.71 -19.73 16.60
CA GLY A 48 -2.94 -21.17 16.46
C GLY A 48 -2.34 -21.99 17.61
N LEU A 49 -1.16 -21.60 18.10
CA LEU A 49 -0.46 -22.25 19.22
C LEU A 49 0.23 -21.22 20.10
N ASN A 50 0.45 -21.60 21.36
CA ASN A 50 0.98 -20.79 22.46
C ASN A 50 2.12 -19.87 22.02
N GLY A 51 2.07 -18.58 22.38
CA GLY A 51 3.13 -17.63 22.10
C GLY A 51 2.73 -16.19 22.45
N ASN A 52 3.70 -15.33 22.76
CA ASN A 52 3.47 -13.89 22.76
C ASN A 52 3.78 -13.38 21.35
N ILE A 53 2.76 -12.98 20.62
CA ILE A 53 2.88 -12.60 19.22
C ILE A 53 2.66 -11.11 19.10
N SER A 54 3.61 -10.41 18.50
CA SER A 54 3.45 -9.03 18.06
C SER A 54 3.28 -9.01 16.54
N TRP A 55 2.45 -8.11 16.04
CA TRP A 55 2.26 -7.93 14.61
C TRP A 55 2.25 -6.46 14.26
N PHE A 56 2.69 -6.14 13.04
CA PHE A 56 2.69 -4.79 12.51
C PHE A 56 2.57 -4.79 11.00
N ILE A 57 2.12 -3.66 10.47
CA ILE A 57 1.87 -3.45 9.05
C ILE A 57 2.55 -2.18 8.61
N ASP A 58 3.31 -2.32 7.53
CA ASP A 58 4.11 -1.24 6.99
C ASP A 58 3.82 -1.07 5.50
N GLN A 59 3.87 0.19 5.05
CA GLN A 59 4.00 0.52 3.65
C GLN A 59 5.46 0.86 3.36
N ASN A 60 6.05 0.15 2.41
CA ASN A 60 7.45 0.27 2.02
C ASN A 60 8.40 0.05 3.22
N THR A 61 9.17 1.07 3.59
CA THR A 61 10.18 1.04 4.66
C THR A 61 9.74 1.78 5.92
N ASP A 62 8.53 2.31 5.93
CA ASP A 62 8.06 3.18 7.02
C ASP A 62 7.40 2.34 8.11
N ALA A 63 8.25 1.80 8.99
CA ALA A 63 7.86 0.89 10.05
C ALA A 63 6.86 1.52 11.04
N GLY A 64 5.76 0.81 11.32
CA GLY A 64 4.79 1.10 12.37
C GLY A 64 3.68 2.10 12.02
N ASN A 65 3.55 2.50 10.75
CA ASN A 65 2.66 3.60 10.37
C ASN A 65 1.20 3.21 10.06
N LEU A 66 0.92 1.94 9.74
CA LEU A 66 -0.44 1.55 9.34
C LEU A 66 -1.25 0.92 10.47
N ALA A 67 -0.72 -0.12 11.12
CA ALA A 67 -1.33 -0.74 12.28
C ALA A 67 -0.32 -1.62 13.02
N SER A 68 -0.56 -1.85 14.31
CA SER A 68 0.17 -2.83 15.10
C SER A 68 -0.66 -3.35 16.26
N GLY A 69 -0.25 -4.49 16.82
CA GLY A 69 -0.88 -5.07 17.99
C GLY A 69 -0.11 -6.27 18.53
N SER A 70 -0.69 -6.90 19.53
CA SER A 70 -0.15 -8.13 20.13
C SER A 70 -1.26 -9.05 20.58
N MET A 71 -1.00 -10.35 20.51
CA MET A 71 -1.86 -11.40 21.07
C MET A 71 -1.04 -12.21 22.07
N SER A 72 -1.69 -12.69 23.13
CA SER A 72 -1.04 -13.44 24.21
C SER A 72 -1.78 -14.72 24.61
N SER A 73 -2.91 -15.01 23.96
CA SER A 73 -3.74 -16.18 24.25
C SER A 73 -4.10 -16.98 23.00
N ILE A 74 -4.14 -18.31 23.15
CA ILE A 74 -4.50 -19.23 22.07
C ILE A 74 -5.93 -18.92 21.60
N SER A 75 -6.16 -19.00 20.29
CA SER A 75 -7.43 -18.67 19.62
C SER A 75 -7.84 -17.20 19.76
N GLU A 76 -6.98 -16.34 20.31
CA GLU A 76 -7.15 -14.90 20.19
C GLU A 76 -7.04 -14.52 18.71
N THR A 77 -7.96 -13.68 18.27
CA THR A 77 -8.00 -13.17 16.89
C THR A 77 -7.70 -11.69 16.91
N ALA A 78 -6.70 -11.27 16.15
CA ALA A 78 -6.47 -9.88 15.82
C ALA A 78 -7.06 -9.60 14.43
N SER A 79 -8.03 -8.68 14.42
CA SER A 79 -8.69 -8.19 13.21
C SER A 79 -8.26 -6.76 12.96
N PHE A 80 -7.91 -6.43 11.72
CA PHE A 80 -7.74 -5.05 11.31
C PHE A 80 -8.32 -4.80 9.92
N SER A 81 -8.71 -3.54 9.72
CA SER A 81 -9.17 -3.05 8.43
C SER A 81 -8.63 -1.65 8.20
N ILE A 82 -8.14 -1.39 6.99
CA ILE A 82 -7.75 -0.06 6.54
C ILE A 82 -8.58 0.25 5.29
N ALA A 83 -9.27 1.39 5.31
CA ALA A 83 -10.01 1.88 4.17
C ALA A 83 -9.25 3.02 3.50
N ASP A 84 -9.36 3.11 2.17
CA ASP A 84 -8.84 4.20 1.35
C ASP A 84 -7.34 4.50 1.55
N LEU A 85 -6.52 3.47 1.74
CA LEU A 85 -5.06 3.63 1.81
C LEU A 85 -4.53 4.02 0.43
N TRP A 86 -3.84 5.17 0.33
CA TRP A 86 -3.17 5.54 -0.91
C TRP A 86 -1.95 4.64 -1.16
N VAL A 87 -1.90 4.02 -2.34
CA VAL A 87 -0.76 3.21 -2.79
C VAL A 87 -0.33 3.65 -4.19
N ASN A 88 0.98 3.71 -4.41
CA ASN A 88 1.56 3.86 -5.73
C ASN A 88 1.85 2.47 -6.33
N LYS A 89 1.93 2.42 -7.66
CA LYS A 89 2.43 1.23 -8.33
C LYS A 89 3.83 0.88 -7.81
N ASN A 90 4.02 -0.40 -7.47
CA ASN A 90 5.19 -1.01 -6.86
C ASN A 90 5.43 -0.68 -5.37
N ASP A 91 4.51 0.03 -4.71
CA ASP A 91 4.55 0.08 -3.25
C ASP A 91 4.40 -1.32 -2.66
N ASN A 92 5.16 -1.61 -1.61
CA ASN A 92 5.06 -2.86 -0.87
C ASN A 92 4.24 -2.65 0.39
N LEU A 93 3.26 -3.51 0.63
CA LEU A 93 2.58 -3.65 1.91
C LEU A 93 3.13 -4.90 2.59
N ASN A 94 3.78 -4.70 3.74
CA ASN A 94 4.41 -5.76 4.50
C ASN A 94 3.58 -6.04 5.75
N PHE A 95 3.07 -7.25 5.86
CA PHE A 95 2.46 -7.77 7.08
C PHE A 95 3.49 -8.61 7.82
N ILE A 96 3.92 -8.13 8.98
CA ILE A 96 5.01 -8.72 9.73
C ILE A 96 4.46 -9.24 11.05
N VAL A 97 4.76 -10.51 11.31
CA VAL A 97 4.38 -11.20 12.54
C VAL A 97 5.65 -11.66 13.21
N ALA A 98 5.83 -11.27 14.46
CA ALA A 98 6.96 -11.66 15.29
C ALA A 98 6.47 -12.44 16.52
N SER A 99 7.07 -13.60 16.77
CA SER A 99 6.89 -14.37 17.99
C SER A 99 8.03 -14.06 18.95
N ASN A 100 7.67 -13.66 20.17
CA ASN A 100 8.56 -13.60 21.35
C ASN A 100 8.46 -14.88 22.19
N GLY A 101 7.74 -15.90 21.71
CA GLY A 101 7.50 -17.18 22.39
C GLY A 101 8.53 -18.24 22.02
N ASN A 102 8.10 -19.48 21.82
CA ASN A 102 8.98 -20.57 21.40
C ASN A 102 8.86 -20.76 19.87
N PRO A 103 9.85 -20.32 19.08
CA PRO A 103 9.78 -20.28 17.61
C PRO A 103 9.40 -21.60 16.93
N GLY A 104 9.75 -22.73 17.54
CA GLY A 104 9.47 -24.05 16.99
C GLY A 104 8.06 -24.58 17.30
N SER A 105 7.26 -23.86 18.10
CA SER A 105 5.91 -24.25 18.49
C SER A 105 4.86 -23.15 18.32
N ASP A 106 5.27 -21.90 18.18
CA ASP A 106 4.35 -20.79 17.93
C ASP A 106 3.78 -20.89 16.50
N LEU A 107 2.48 -20.58 16.35
CA LEU A 107 1.77 -20.70 15.08
C LEU A 107 0.76 -19.57 14.92
N VAL A 108 0.73 -18.94 13.74
CA VAL A 108 -0.35 -18.02 13.35
C VAL A 108 -1.13 -18.60 12.18
N VAL A 109 -2.45 -18.50 12.27
CA VAL A 109 -3.38 -18.90 11.22
C VAL A 109 -3.94 -17.65 10.57
N ILE A 110 -3.77 -17.51 9.26
CA ILE A 110 -4.44 -16.48 8.46
C ILE A 110 -5.89 -16.93 8.24
N LYS A 111 -6.84 -16.24 8.86
CA LYS A 111 -8.28 -16.48 8.68
C LYS A 111 -8.82 -15.70 7.48
N GLN A 112 -8.35 -14.47 7.31
CA GLN A 112 -8.74 -13.61 6.21
C GLN A 112 -7.58 -12.70 5.84
N ALA A 113 -7.39 -12.45 4.55
CA ALA A 113 -6.30 -11.65 4.03
C ALA A 113 -6.66 -11.15 2.63
N GLN A 114 -7.33 -10.00 2.57
CA GLN A 114 -7.90 -9.44 1.35
C GLN A 114 -7.46 -8.01 1.12
N ILE A 115 -7.12 -7.71 -0.13
CA ILE A 115 -6.82 -6.36 -0.60
C ILE A 115 -7.66 -6.10 -1.85
N GLU A 116 -8.45 -5.03 -1.81
CA GLU A 116 -9.21 -4.51 -2.95
C GLU A 116 -8.58 -3.21 -3.43
N LEU A 117 -8.33 -3.08 -4.74
CA LEU A 117 -7.75 -1.89 -5.33
C LEU A 117 -8.74 -1.14 -6.22
N ASN A 118 -8.81 0.16 -5.98
CA ASN A 118 -9.55 1.13 -6.76
C ASN A 118 -8.56 2.04 -7.50
N ALA A 119 -8.43 1.79 -8.81
CA ALA A 119 -7.54 2.57 -9.66
C ALA A 119 -7.97 4.04 -9.70
N VAL A 120 -7.01 4.95 -9.54
CA VAL A 120 -7.20 6.34 -9.94
C VAL A 120 -6.84 6.44 -11.42
N PRO A 121 -7.71 7.00 -12.27
CA PRO A 121 -7.39 7.17 -13.69
C PRO A 121 -6.12 8.01 -13.83
N GLU A 122 -5.08 7.44 -14.44
CA GLU A 122 -3.93 8.26 -14.85
C GLU A 122 -4.43 9.30 -15.86
N PRO A 123 -4.03 10.58 -15.74
CA PRO A 123 -4.31 11.54 -16.79
C PRO A 123 -3.63 11.03 -18.06
N SER A 124 -4.43 10.69 -19.08
CA SER A 124 -3.88 10.16 -20.32
C SER A 124 -2.88 11.16 -20.91
N SER A 125 -1.78 10.66 -21.47
CA SER A 125 -0.78 11.51 -22.14
C SER A 125 -1.42 12.38 -23.23
N ALA A 126 -2.51 11.90 -23.83
CA ALA A 126 -3.35 12.64 -24.77
C ALA A 126 -4.03 13.88 -24.13
N MET A 127 -4.55 13.76 -22.91
CA MET A 127 -5.07 14.91 -22.14
C MET A 127 -3.96 15.93 -21.87
N LEU A 128 -2.76 15.47 -21.50
CA LEU A 128 -1.62 16.36 -21.25
C LEU A 128 -1.21 17.12 -22.52
N VAL A 129 -1.15 16.44 -23.67
CA VAL A 129 -0.86 17.07 -24.97
C VAL A 129 -1.95 18.08 -25.38
N ILE A 130 -3.23 17.80 -25.12
CA ILE A 130 -4.33 18.74 -25.42
C ILE A 130 -4.23 19.99 -24.54
N PHE A 131 -3.89 19.87 -23.26
CA PHE A 131 -3.67 21.03 -22.39
C PHE A 131 -2.46 21.88 -22.86
N PHE A 132 -1.36 21.25 -23.27
CA PHE A 132 -0.20 21.97 -23.80
C PHE A 132 -0.49 22.62 -25.18
N LEU A 133 -1.18 21.95 -26.09
CA LEU A 133 -1.54 22.52 -27.39
C LEU A 133 -2.62 23.60 -27.27
N GLY A 134 -3.60 23.43 -26.38
CA GLY A 134 -4.67 24.38 -26.12
C GLY A 134 -4.14 25.70 -25.53
N THR A 135 -3.20 25.63 -24.59
CA THR A 135 -2.55 26.82 -24.03
C THR A 135 -1.68 27.54 -25.05
N ILE A 136 -0.91 26.83 -25.89
CA ILE A 136 -0.12 27.43 -26.98
C ILE A 136 -1.03 28.11 -28.02
N GLY A 137 -2.18 27.52 -28.35
CA GLY A 137 -3.17 28.11 -29.27
C GLY A 137 -3.76 29.42 -28.76
N ILE A 138 -4.09 29.48 -27.46
CA ILE A 138 -4.61 30.70 -26.81
C ILE A 138 -3.53 31.80 -26.77
N TYR A 139 -2.28 31.45 -26.45
CA TYR A 139 -1.17 32.41 -26.47
C TYR A 139 -0.92 33.01 -27.86
N ARG A 140 -0.96 32.19 -28.93
CA ARG A 140 -0.82 32.70 -30.30
C ARG A 140 -1.96 33.63 -30.68
N TYR A 141 -3.20 33.26 -30.39
CA TYR A 141 -4.38 34.08 -30.70
C TYR A 141 -4.34 35.46 -30.01
N TRP A 142 -3.98 35.51 -28.73
CA TRP A 142 -3.81 36.77 -28.00
C TRP A 142 -2.66 37.62 -28.55
N SER A 143 -1.53 36.99 -28.89
CA SER A 143 -0.37 37.70 -29.47
C SER A 143 -0.67 38.33 -30.82
N GLU A 144 -1.45 37.67 -31.68
CA GLU A 144 -1.82 38.21 -32.99
C GLU A 144 -2.90 39.29 -32.88
N SER A 145 -3.86 39.13 -31.97
CA SER A 145 -4.87 40.15 -31.68
C SER A 145 -4.25 41.47 -31.21
N LEU A 146 -3.23 41.40 -30.34
CA LEU A 146 -2.47 42.57 -29.89
C LEU A 146 -1.65 43.21 -31.01
N ARG A 147 -1.07 42.41 -31.92
CA ARG A 147 -0.32 42.91 -33.09
C ARG A 147 -1.22 43.56 -34.14
N LEU A 148 -2.45 43.07 -34.32
CA LEU A 148 -3.43 43.66 -35.23
C LEU A 148 -3.96 45.00 -34.68
N ASN A 149 -4.28 45.05 -33.40
CA ASN A 149 -4.76 46.28 -32.76
C ASN A 149 -3.70 47.39 -32.73
N SER A 150 -2.40 47.05 -32.59
CA SER A 150 -1.33 48.05 -32.63
C SER A 150 -1.07 48.61 -34.03
N ARG A 151 -1.31 47.84 -35.10
CA ARG A 151 -1.17 48.32 -36.49
C ARG A 151 -2.30 49.26 -36.91
N LEU A 152 -3.52 49.00 -36.44
CA LEU A 152 -4.70 49.84 -36.70
C LEU A 152 -4.64 51.19 -35.96
N ALA A 153 -3.92 51.26 -34.83
CA ALA A 153 -3.73 52.49 -34.07
C ALA A 153 -2.67 53.44 -34.67
N THR A 154 -1.91 53.01 -35.68
CA THR A 154 -0.76 53.74 -36.26
C THR A 154 -0.95 54.19 -37.70
N THR A 155 -2.13 54.00 -38.30
CA THR A 155 -2.46 54.57 -39.62
C THR A 155 -3.11 55.94 -39.42
N PRO A 156 -2.42 57.06 -39.71
CA PRO A 156 -3.03 58.37 -39.85
C PRO A 156 -3.87 58.49 -41.13
#